data_AF-A0A5C6EMB3-F1
#
_entry.id   AF-A0A5C6EMB3-F1
#
_cell.length_a   1.000
_cell.length_b   1.000
_cell.length_c   1.000
_cell.angle_alpha   90.00
_cell.angle_beta   90.00
_cell.angle_gamma   90.00
#
_symmetry.space_group_name_H-M   'P 1'
#
loop_
_entity.id
_entity.type
_entity.pdbx_description
1 polymer ?
#
loop_
_entity_poly.entity_id
_entity_poly.type
_entity_poly.pdbx_seq_one_letter_code
_entity_poly.pdbx_strand_id
1 'polypeptide(L)'
;MVTPIMIPVEGKQTVLGNNLDRDSLRPPNLTNTESFKMSKFYAQSGTRSIVIAAENAFEAATKLVDHVMGDHIWIYSDMELCENDRRAHLTMEALLTMDSQIKISTRGEGRSDAGSFDVAELINDWHRLMTGLSVMFGQAV
;
A
#
# COMPACT_ATOMS: atom_id res chain seq x y z
N MET A 1 -57.35 24.52 -15.52
CA MET A 1 -58.41 24.67 -16.55
C MET A 1 -57.88 25.56 -17.67
N VAL A 2 -58.17 25.19 -18.93
CA VAL A 2 -58.07 25.97 -20.20
C VAL A 2 -56.65 26.16 -20.78
N THR A 3 -56.06 25.20 -21.52
CA THR A 3 -56.11 24.82 -22.97
C THR A 3 -54.97 25.40 -23.85
N PRO A 4 -54.55 24.66 -24.91
CA PRO A 4 -53.24 24.71 -25.56
C PRO A 4 -53.20 25.67 -26.77
N ILE A 5 -52.00 25.90 -27.30
CA ILE A 5 -51.80 26.50 -28.63
C ILE A 5 -50.99 25.53 -29.48
N MET A 6 -51.66 24.89 -30.44
CA MET A 6 -51.04 24.37 -31.66
C MET A 6 -51.19 25.42 -32.75
N ILE A 7 -50.12 25.70 -33.49
CA ILE A 7 -50.23 26.07 -34.91
C ILE A 7 -49.17 25.26 -35.69
N PRO A 8 -49.57 24.52 -36.74
CA PRO A 8 -48.69 23.76 -37.63
C PRO A 8 -48.29 24.61 -38.84
N VAL A 9 -47.11 24.38 -39.44
CA VAL A 9 -46.91 24.54 -40.90
C VAL A 9 -45.89 23.52 -41.40
N GLU A 10 -46.22 23.00 -42.57
CA GLU A 10 -45.84 21.77 -43.23
C GLU A 10 -44.70 21.97 -44.24
N GLY A 11 -43.91 20.90 -44.46
CA GLY A 11 -43.35 20.58 -45.78
C GLY A 11 -41.86 20.85 -46.02
N LYS A 12 -41.04 19.80 -46.07
CA LYS A 12 -40.66 19.09 -47.32
C LYS A 12 -39.45 18.15 -47.11
N GLN A 13 -39.67 16.88 -47.48
CA GLN A 13 -38.79 15.81 -48.01
C GLN A 13 -37.26 15.95 -47.83
N THR A 14 -36.52 14.90 -47.46
CA THR A 14 -36.08 13.84 -48.41
C THR A 14 -35.39 12.68 -47.66
N VAL A 15 -35.67 11.45 -48.11
CA VAL A 15 -35.04 10.17 -47.71
C VAL A 15 -33.58 10.13 -48.16
N LEU A 16 -32.67 9.53 -47.39
CA LEU A 16 -31.61 8.58 -47.82
C LEU A 16 -30.52 8.43 -46.74
N GLY A 17 -30.11 7.19 -46.47
CA GLY A 17 -28.76 6.90 -45.97
C GLY A 17 -28.68 6.21 -44.62
N ASN A 18 -28.80 4.87 -44.64
CA ASN A 18 -28.24 4.01 -43.60
C ASN A 18 -26.71 4.19 -43.51
N ASN A 19 -26.17 3.82 -42.34
CA ASN A 19 -24.75 3.66 -41.97
C ASN A 19 -24.14 4.84 -41.19
N LEU A 20 -24.38 4.83 -39.88
CA LEU A 20 -23.44 5.39 -38.91
C LEU A 20 -22.97 4.26 -38.00
N ASP A 21 -21.68 4.00 -38.15
CA ASP A 21 -20.77 3.15 -37.40
C ASP A 21 -21.27 2.56 -36.07
N ARG A 22 -21.48 1.23 -36.09
CA ARG A 22 -21.52 0.41 -34.89
C ARG A 22 -20.11 0.09 -34.33
N ASP A 23 -19.06 0.67 -34.90
CA ASP A 23 -17.67 0.48 -34.44
C ASP A 23 -17.20 1.51 -33.38
N SER A 24 -18.03 2.50 -33.03
CA SER A 24 -17.67 3.56 -32.07
C SER A 24 -17.93 3.21 -30.59
N LEU A 25 -18.21 1.95 -30.27
CA LEU A 25 -18.36 1.45 -28.89
C LEU A 25 -17.30 0.41 -28.53
N ARG A 26 -16.09 0.50 -29.09
CA ARG A 26 -14.93 -0.12 -28.43
C ARG A 26 -14.60 0.70 -27.18
N PRO A 27 -14.62 0.10 -25.98
CA PRO A 27 -14.05 0.76 -24.82
C PRO A 27 -12.58 1.08 -25.12
N PRO A 28 -12.04 2.22 -24.62
CA PRO A 28 -10.62 2.50 -24.76
C PRO A 28 -9.83 1.32 -24.19
N ASN A 29 -8.85 0.87 -24.97
CA ASN A 29 -7.91 -0.19 -24.61
C ASN A 29 -7.34 0.08 -23.21
N LEU A 30 -7.82 -0.64 -22.20
CA LEU A 30 -7.20 -0.75 -20.87
C LEU A 30 -5.97 -1.67 -20.96
N THR A 31 -5.01 -1.30 -21.82
CA THR A 31 -3.73 -1.99 -21.98
C THR A 31 -2.58 -1.04 -21.70
N ASN A 32 -2.71 -0.26 -20.63
CA ASN A 32 -1.57 0.06 -19.78
C ASN A 32 -1.92 -0.43 -18.38
N THR A 33 -2.01 -1.75 -18.24
CA THR A 33 -1.43 -2.33 -17.04
C THR A 33 0.05 -2.00 -17.16
N GLU A 34 0.45 -0.82 -16.68
CA GLU A 34 1.79 -0.68 -16.16
C GLU A 34 1.88 -1.81 -15.14
N SER A 35 2.45 -2.92 -15.56
CA SER A 35 2.90 -3.96 -14.68
C SER A 35 3.93 -3.25 -13.82
N PHE A 36 3.49 -2.68 -12.69
CA PHE A 36 4.36 -2.20 -11.64
C PHE A 36 5.29 -3.36 -11.34
N LYS A 37 6.48 -3.31 -11.94
CA LYS A 37 7.40 -4.43 -11.93
C LYS A 37 8.05 -4.38 -10.57
N MET A 38 7.36 -4.99 -9.62
CA MET A 38 7.83 -5.17 -8.26
C MET A 38 9.23 -5.76 -8.35
N SER A 39 10.21 -4.99 -7.90
CA SER A 39 11.60 -5.38 -7.95
C SER A 39 11.88 -6.34 -6.81
N LYS A 40 12.73 -7.33 -7.06
CA LYS A 40 13.17 -8.28 -6.05
C LYS A 40 14.24 -7.60 -5.20
N PHE A 41 14.00 -7.54 -3.89
CA PHE A 41 14.95 -7.02 -2.91
C PHE A 41 15.34 -8.11 -1.92
N TYR A 42 16.58 -8.04 -1.45
CA TYR A 42 17.12 -8.80 -0.34
C TYR A 42 17.24 -7.81 0.83
N ALA A 43 16.41 -8.00 1.85
CA ALA A 43 16.42 -7.19 3.05
C ALA A 43 17.11 -7.97 4.17
N GLN A 44 18.02 -7.32 4.90
CA GLN A 44 18.78 -7.96 5.96
C GLN A 44 19.01 -7.03 7.15
N SER A 45 18.82 -7.54 8.35
CA SER A 45 19.23 -6.90 9.61
C SER A 45 19.84 -7.96 10.54
N GLY A 46 21.14 -7.88 10.77
CA GLY A 46 21.88 -8.89 11.52
C GLY A 46 21.72 -10.30 10.93
N THR A 47 21.17 -11.22 11.72
CA THR A 47 20.89 -12.61 11.33
C THR A 47 19.56 -12.79 10.62
N ARG A 48 18.69 -11.77 10.60
CA ARG A 48 17.40 -11.79 9.91
C ARG A 48 17.59 -11.38 8.46
N SER A 49 17.13 -12.19 7.53
CA SER A 49 17.07 -11.82 6.12
C SER A 49 15.86 -12.42 5.44
N ILE A 50 15.23 -11.64 4.57
CA ILE A 50 14.11 -12.09 3.73
C ILE A 50 14.25 -11.52 2.32
N VAL A 51 13.65 -12.22 1.37
CA VAL A 51 13.58 -11.82 -0.03
C VAL A 51 12.17 -11.35 -0.33
N ILE A 52 12.02 -10.10 -0.77
CA ILE A 52 10.73 -9.42 -0.87
C ILE A 52 10.56 -8.80 -2.25
N ALA A 53 9.35 -8.85 -2.79
CA ALA A 53 8.96 -8.02 -3.92
C ALA A 53 8.40 -6.68 -3.39
N ALA A 54 9.01 -5.57 -3.81
CA ALA A 54 8.62 -4.22 -3.42
C ALA A 54 8.81 -3.25 -4.60
N GLU A 55 8.17 -2.10 -4.53
CA GLU A 55 8.32 -1.02 -5.51
C GLU A 55 9.63 -0.27 -5.31
N ASN A 56 10.07 -0.13 -4.05
CA ASN A 56 11.30 0.57 -3.69
C ASN A 56 12.00 -0.04 -2.46
N ALA A 57 13.23 0.40 -2.20
CA ALA A 57 14.06 -0.13 -1.12
C ALA A 57 13.49 0.17 0.28
N PHE A 58 12.82 1.32 0.46
CA PHE A 58 12.20 1.70 1.73
C PHE A 58 11.04 0.75 2.06
N GLU A 59 10.16 0.48 1.09
CA GLU A 59 9.07 -0.49 1.26
C GLU A 59 9.60 -1.90 1.59
N ALA A 60 10.70 -2.33 0.97
CA ALA A 60 11.35 -3.60 1.32
C ALA A 60 11.86 -3.59 2.77
N ALA A 61 12.40 -2.48 3.26
CA ALA A 61 12.84 -2.33 4.64
C ALA A 61 11.66 -2.39 5.62
N THR A 62 10.59 -1.65 5.34
CA THR A 62 9.37 -1.67 6.17
C THR A 62 8.73 -3.05 6.21
N LYS A 63 8.73 -3.80 5.10
CA LYS A 63 8.24 -5.19 5.06
C LYS A 63 9.11 -6.15 5.87
N LEU A 64 10.42 -5.93 5.97
CA LEU A 64 11.26 -6.69 6.91
C LEU A 64 10.88 -6.37 8.35
N VAL A 65 10.70 -5.09 8.70
CA VAL A 65 10.26 -4.70 10.05
C VAL A 65 8.92 -5.34 10.39
N ASP A 66 7.95 -5.25 9.49
CA ASP A 66 6.63 -5.86 9.67
C ASP A 66 6.72 -7.37 9.85
N HIS A 67 7.57 -8.04 9.09
CA HIS A 67 7.80 -9.48 9.23
C HIS A 67 8.38 -9.86 10.61
N VAL A 68 9.34 -9.09 11.13
CA VAL A 68 9.96 -9.40 12.44
C VAL A 68 9.05 -8.98 13.59
N MET A 69 8.43 -7.80 13.51
CA MET A 69 7.56 -7.27 14.56
C MET A 69 6.16 -7.89 14.56
N GLY A 70 5.78 -8.58 13.49
CA GLY A 70 4.49 -9.26 13.36
C GLY A 70 4.18 -10.22 14.51
N ASP A 71 5.20 -10.90 15.02
CA ASP A 71 5.11 -11.82 16.16
C ASP A 71 4.72 -11.09 17.48
N HIS A 72 4.86 -9.77 17.52
CA HIS A 72 4.61 -8.92 18.69
C HIS A 72 3.36 -8.04 18.55
N ILE A 73 2.54 -8.22 17.49
CA ILE A 73 1.30 -7.44 17.27
C ILE A 73 0.32 -7.57 18.46
N TRP A 74 0.37 -8.69 19.19
CA TRP A 74 -0.51 -8.95 20.32
C TRP A 74 -0.47 -7.86 21.42
N ILE A 75 0.65 -7.14 21.57
CA ILE A 75 0.78 -6.07 22.58
C ILE A 75 -0.20 -4.90 22.37
N TYR A 76 -0.69 -4.72 21.14
CA TYR A 76 -1.70 -3.70 20.82
C TYR A 76 -3.13 -4.17 21.07
N SER A 77 -3.33 -5.45 21.38
CA SER A 77 -4.61 -6.02 21.80
C SER A 77 -4.76 -6.09 23.33
N ASP A 78 -3.67 -5.80 24.06
CA ASP A 78 -3.63 -5.83 25.51
C ASP A 78 -4.03 -4.47 26.10
N MET A 79 -5.14 -4.46 26.85
CA MET A 79 -5.68 -3.25 27.49
C MET A 79 -4.91 -2.85 28.75
N GLU A 80 -4.10 -3.74 29.33
CA GLU A 80 -3.31 -3.45 30.54
C GLU A 80 -2.03 -2.68 30.21
N LEU A 81 -1.59 -2.70 28.95
CA LEU A 81 -0.39 -2.02 28.49
C LEU A 81 -0.69 -0.59 28.03
N CYS A 82 -0.04 0.38 28.68
CA CYS A 82 -0.05 1.75 28.18
C CYS A 82 0.83 1.89 26.92
N GLU A 83 0.65 2.98 26.16
CA GLU A 83 1.43 3.25 24.94
C GLU A 83 2.95 3.19 25.19
N ASN A 84 3.41 3.74 26.31
CA ASN A 84 4.83 3.77 26.64
C ASN A 84 5.40 2.37 26.90
N ASP A 85 4.61 1.49 27.52
CA ASP A 85 5.01 0.10 27.77
C ASP A 85 5.06 -0.70 26.46
N ARG A 86 4.08 -0.49 25.56
CA ARG A 86 4.09 -1.08 24.21
C ARG A 86 5.33 -0.66 23.42
N ARG A 87 5.66 0.64 23.45
CA ARG A 87 6.87 1.16 22.79
C ARG A 87 8.14 0.60 23.39
N ALA A 88 8.23 0.52 24.72
CA ALA A 88 9.40 -0.02 25.41
C ALA A 88 9.59 -1.51 25.08
N HIS A 89 8.52 -2.29 25.12
CA HIS A 89 8.53 -3.70 24.73
C HIS A 89 9.04 -3.86 23.29
N LEU A 90 8.42 -3.16 22.33
CA LEU A 90 8.82 -3.23 20.92
C LEU A 90 10.29 -2.84 20.70
N THR A 91 10.76 -1.80 21.39
CA THR A 91 12.15 -1.35 21.29
C THR A 91 13.12 -2.41 21.81
N MET A 92 12.79 -3.05 22.94
CA MET A 92 13.61 -4.15 23.47
C MET A 92 13.66 -5.33 22.51
N GLU A 93 12.54 -5.74 21.94
CA GLU A 93 12.48 -6.82 20.96
C GLU A 93 13.30 -6.49 19.70
N ALA A 94 13.21 -5.27 19.20
CA ALA A 94 14.03 -4.81 18.08
C ALA A 94 15.54 -4.89 18.39
N LEU A 95 15.98 -4.43 19.57
CA LEU A 95 17.38 -4.51 20.00
C LEU A 95 17.89 -5.94 20.17
N LEU A 96 17.01 -6.88 20.53
CA LEU A 96 17.37 -8.28 20.73
C LEU A 96 17.39 -9.08 19.43
N THR A 97 16.58 -8.69 18.44
CA THR A 97 16.32 -9.51 17.25
C THR A 97 16.83 -8.90 15.94
N MET A 98 17.14 -7.62 15.93
CA MET A 98 17.60 -6.87 14.77
C MET A 98 18.93 -6.15 15.06
N ASP A 99 19.70 -5.88 14.01
CA ASP A 99 20.86 -4.99 14.09
C ASP A 99 20.37 -3.53 14.01
N SER A 100 21.24 -2.58 14.31
CA SER A 100 20.96 -1.13 14.24
C SER A 100 20.48 -0.65 12.86
N GLN A 101 20.84 -1.36 11.79
CA GLN A 101 20.49 -1.01 10.42
C GLN A 101 19.91 -2.19 9.64
N ILE A 102 19.02 -1.85 8.69
CA ILE A 102 18.53 -2.74 7.66
C ILE A 102 19.26 -2.43 6.36
N LYS A 103 19.96 -3.42 5.82
CA LYS A 103 20.62 -3.35 4.51
C LYS A 103 19.71 -3.91 3.44
N ILE A 104 19.54 -3.15 2.35
CA ILE A 104 18.72 -3.54 1.21
C ILE A 104 19.59 -3.68 -0.03
N SER A 105 19.41 -4.78 -0.76
CA SER A 105 20.11 -5.06 -2.02
C SER A 105 19.15 -5.53 -3.10
N THR A 106 19.44 -5.21 -4.36
CA THR A 106 18.80 -5.85 -5.52
C THR A 106 19.60 -7.03 -6.08
N ARG A 107 20.84 -7.21 -5.60
CA ARG A 107 21.85 -8.11 -6.17
C ARG A 107 22.10 -9.35 -5.32
N GLY A 108 21.80 -9.31 -4.02
CA GLY A 108 21.94 -10.46 -3.14
C GLY A 108 22.14 -10.07 -1.67
N GLU A 109 22.10 -11.07 -0.78
CA GLU A 109 22.30 -10.89 0.67
C GLU A 109 23.69 -10.33 1.01
N GLY A 110 23.81 -9.69 2.18
CA GLY A 110 25.06 -9.10 2.68
C GLY A 110 25.46 -7.78 2.02
N ARG A 111 24.65 -7.25 1.10
CA ARG A 111 24.91 -6.00 0.36
C ARG A 111 23.89 -4.93 0.73
N SER A 112 24.26 -3.68 0.46
CA SER A 112 23.42 -2.49 0.73
C SER A 112 23.36 -1.55 -0.48
N ASP A 113 23.44 -2.09 -1.70
CA ASP A 113 23.46 -1.31 -2.95
C ASP A 113 22.16 -0.55 -3.23
N ALA A 114 21.05 -0.97 -2.64
CA ALA A 114 19.76 -0.32 -2.81
C ALA A 114 19.38 0.61 -1.64
N GLY A 115 20.05 0.48 -0.49
CA GLY A 115 19.86 1.37 0.65
C GLY A 115 20.29 0.77 1.98
N SER A 116 20.38 1.64 2.99
CA SER A 116 20.48 1.27 4.40
C SER A 116 19.52 2.14 5.20
N PHE A 117 18.79 1.56 6.13
CA PHE A 117 17.77 2.26 6.94
C PHE A 117 17.99 1.99 8.42
N ASP A 118 17.76 3.00 9.24
CA ASP A 118 17.87 2.88 10.70
C ASP A 118 16.68 2.09 11.26
N VAL A 119 16.96 1.07 12.08
CA VAL A 119 15.91 0.24 12.67
C VAL A 119 15.08 1.03 13.66
N ALA A 120 15.66 1.93 14.45
CA ALA A 120 14.91 2.70 15.43
C ALA A 120 13.88 3.62 14.76
N GLU A 121 14.23 4.23 13.63
CA GLU A 121 13.29 5.05 12.85
C GLU A 121 12.14 4.21 12.29
N LEU A 122 12.44 3.09 11.62
CA LEU A 122 11.42 2.24 11.03
C LEU A 122 10.51 1.58 12.08
N ILE A 123 11.06 1.21 13.23
CA ILE A 123 10.29 0.66 14.36
C ILE A 123 9.34 1.72 14.93
N ASN A 124 9.77 2.97 15.03
CA ASN A 124 8.92 4.06 15.50
C ASN A 124 7.78 4.33 14.51
N ASP A 125 8.05 4.30 13.21
CA ASP A 125 7.02 4.44 12.18
C ASP A 125 6.03 3.28 12.20
N TRP A 126 6.52 2.05 12.35
CA TRP A 126 5.66 0.87 12.50
C TRP A 126 4.81 0.95 13.78
N HIS A 127 5.39 1.39 14.91
CA HIS A 127 4.66 1.57 16.16
C HIS A 127 3.53 2.61 16.04
N ARG A 128 3.81 3.73 15.37
CA ARG A 128 2.80 4.77 15.09
C ARG A 128 1.68 4.24 14.21
N LEU A 129 2.02 3.47 13.17
CA LEU A 129 1.03 2.82 12.31
C LEU A 129 0.14 1.89 13.12
N MET A 130 0.71 0.96 13.88
CA MET A 130 -0.04 -0.01 14.66
C MET A 130 -0.90 0.63 15.75
N THR A 131 -0.41 1.70 16.38
CA THR A 131 -1.19 2.50 17.34
C THR A 131 -2.39 3.15 16.64
N GLY A 132 -2.18 3.75 15.47
CA GLY A 132 -3.27 4.31 14.67
C GLY A 132 -4.30 3.26 14.27
N LEU A 133 -3.87 2.07 13.83
CA LEU A 133 -4.76 0.96 13.50
C LEU A 133 -5.54 0.47 14.73
N SER A 134 -4.90 0.34 15.90
CA SER A 134 -5.55 -0.07 17.15
C SER A 134 -6.68 0.91 17.54
N VAL A 135 -6.44 2.22 17.40
CA VAL A 135 -7.44 3.26 17.65
C VAL A 135 -8.57 3.20 16.61
N MET A 136 -8.24 3.06 15.32
CA MET A 136 -9.23 3.04 14.23
C MET A 136 -10.16 1.82 14.28
N PHE A 137 -9.61 0.63 14.54
CA PHE A 137 -10.36 -0.62 14.53
C PHE A 137 -11.02 -0.95 15.86
N GLY A 138 -10.98 -0.01 16.82
CA GLY A 138 -11.77 -0.10 18.03
C GLY A 138 -11.50 -1.40 18.77
N GLN A 139 -10.33 -1.50 19.40
CA GLN A 139 -10.38 -1.94 20.78
C GLN A 139 -11.30 -0.94 21.51
N ALA A 140 -12.59 -1.30 21.53
CA ALA A 140 -13.64 -0.55 22.16
C ALA A 140 -13.22 -0.33 23.61
N VAL A 141 -13.08 0.95 23.97
CA VAL A 141 -12.88 1.41 25.34
C VAL A 141 -13.98 0.85 26.24
#